data_AF-A0A7C9DHN9-F1
#
_entry.id   AF-A0A7C9DHN9-F1
#
_cell.length_a   1.000
_cell.length_b   1.000
_cell.length_c   1.000
_cell.angle_alpha   90.00
_cell.angle_beta   90.00
_cell.angle_gamma   90.00
#
_symmetry.space_group_name_H-M   'P 1'
#
loop_
_entity.id
_entity.type
_entity.pdbx_description
1 polymer ?
#
loop_
_entity_poly.entity_id
_entity_poly.type
_entity_poly.pdbx_seq_one_letter_code
_entity_poly.pdbx_strand_id
1 'polypeptide(L)'
;MGALDPYVHKRNQPSLPGSHGDVTHATSETGQHIRSLDDLPMDLWPSFTTSSEDYYSTVAINSLMRVLRDPSLSSYHQKVVGSLLFIFKSMGLGCVPYLQKVLPDLFQIVRSCDDNLKEFITWKLGTLVSIVRQHIRKYLPDLLTLISELWASFSLPAGKRSVRGLPVLHLVEQLCVALNDEFRTHLPAILPC
;
A
#
# COMPACT_ATOMS: atom_id res chain seq x y z
N MET A 1 33.64 -33.06 24.57
CA MET A 1 32.24 -32.58 24.67
C MET A 1 31.93 -31.82 23.38
N GLY A 2 31.23 -32.47 22.45
CA GLY A 2 30.86 -31.88 21.16
C GLY A 2 29.60 -31.02 21.31
N ALA A 3 29.61 -29.83 20.70
CA ALA A 3 28.46 -28.93 20.69
C ALA A 3 27.34 -29.49 19.79
N LEU A 4 26.11 -29.54 20.31
CA LEU A 4 24.93 -29.84 19.52
C LEU A 4 24.64 -28.69 18.55
N ASP A 5 24.52 -29.01 17.26
CA ASP A 5 24.08 -28.09 16.23
C ASP A 5 22.58 -27.74 16.43
N PRO A 6 22.22 -26.47 16.64
CA PRO A 6 20.84 -26.05 16.90
C PRO A 6 19.88 -26.33 15.74
N TYR A 7 20.38 -26.41 14.50
CA TYR A 7 19.57 -26.60 13.32
C TYR A 7 19.13 -28.05 13.14
N VAL A 8 19.98 -29.00 13.54
CA VAL A 8 19.64 -30.44 13.52
C VAL A 8 18.61 -30.77 14.60
N HIS A 9 18.67 -30.08 15.75
CA HIS A 9 17.70 -30.27 16.83
C HIS A 9 16.29 -29.76 16.47
N LYS A 10 16.20 -28.60 15.80
CA LYS A 10 14.92 -28.00 15.40
C LYS A 10 14.19 -28.81 14.31
N ARG A 11 14.92 -29.54 13.46
CA ARG A 11 14.35 -30.36 12.38
C ARG A 11 13.69 -31.65 12.87
N ASN A 12 14.08 -32.17 14.03
CA ASN A 12 13.60 -33.46 14.56
C ASN A 12 12.49 -33.33 15.63
N GLN A 13 12.14 -32.11 16.06
CA GLN A 13 11.02 -31.89 16.98
C GLN A 13 9.63 -32.32 16.48
N PRO A 14 9.27 -32.21 15.19
CA PRO A 14 7.93 -32.60 14.74
C PRO A 14 7.76 -34.12 14.55
N SER A 15 8.77 -34.94 14.85
CA SER A 15 8.75 -36.40 14.68
C SER A 15 8.92 -37.16 16.00
N LEU A 16 8.22 -36.75 17.06
CA LEU A 16 8.09 -37.54 18.28
C LEU A 16 6.61 -37.87 18.53
N PRO A 17 6.19 -39.14 18.41
CA PRO A 17 4.86 -39.55 18.81
C PRO A 17 4.74 -39.47 20.34
N GLY A 18 3.60 -38.94 20.80
CA GLY A 18 3.37 -38.59 22.19
C GLY A 18 3.54 -39.76 23.15
N SER A 19 3.96 -39.44 24.38
CA SER A 19 3.76 -40.29 25.53
C SER A 19 3.38 -39.45 26.74
N HIS A 20 2.26 -39.85 27.33
CA HIS A 20 1.72 -39.43 28.61
C HIS A 20 2.77 -39.30 29.73
N GLY A 21 2.55 -38.33 30.60
CA GLY A 21 3.25 -38.17 31.88
C GLY A 21 2.55 -37.10 32.72
N ASP A 22 1.40 -37.46 33.27
CA ASP A 22 0.69 -36.73 34.32
C ASP A 22 1.57 -36.58 35.56
N VAL A 23 1.85 -35.35 35.99
CA VAL A 23 2.22 -35.03 37.37
C VAL A 23 1.66 -33.64 37.71
N THR A 24 0.55 -33.65 38.44
CA THR A 24 0.07 -32.56 39.29
C THR A 24 1.14 -32.09 40.27
N HIS A 25 1.44 -30.79 40.31
CA HIS A 25 1.93 -30.14 41.52
C HIS A 25 1.35 -28.72 41.63
N ALA A 26 0.47 -28.55 42.61
CA ALA A 26 -0.05 -27.28 43.04
C ALA A 26 0.94 -26.63 44.02
N THR A 27 1.24 -25.34 43.81
CA THR A 27 1.55 -24.37 44.87
C THR A 27 1.36 -22.96 44.32
N SER A 28 0.46 -22.22 44.96
CA SER A 28 0.21 -20.79 44.74
C SER A 28 1.38 -19.93 45.21
N GLU A 29 1.59 -18.79 44.55
CA GLU A 29 1.51 -17.42 45.10
C GLU A 29 2.46 -16.42 44.42
N THR A 30 1.84 -15.42 43.80
CA THR A 30 2.19 -13.99 43.76
C THR A 30 3.56 -13.56 43.21
N GLY A 31 3.57 -13.19 41.93
CA GLY A 31 4.57 -12.33 41.32
C GLY A 31 4.02 -11.69 40.05
N GLN A 32 3.96 -10.36 40.02
CA GLN A 32 3.54 -9.56 38.86
C GLN A 32 4.40 -9.93 37.64
N HIS A 33 3.82 -10.63 36.67
CA HIS A 33 4.51 -10.95 35.42
C HIS A 33 3.75 -10.32 34.25
N ILE A 34 4.46 -9.41 33.58
CA ILE A 34 4.23 -8.86 32.25
C ILE A 34 3.43 -9.86 31.41
N ARG A 35 2.21 -9.46 30.99
CA ARG A 35 1.39 -10.26 30.08
C ARG A 35 2.19 -10.44 28.79
N SER A 36 2.70 -11.65 28.60
CA SER A 36 3.29 -12.11 27.34
C SER A 36 2.29 -11.88 26.23
N LEU A 37 2.76 -11.32 25.11
CA LEU A 37 1.97 -10.97 23.95
C LEU A 37 1.58 -12.19 23.09
N ASP A 38 1.77 -13.41 23.62
CA ASP A 38 1.71 -14.68 22.87
C ASP A 38 0.31 -15.32 22.80
N ASP A 39 -0.73 -14.70 23.35
CA ASP A 39 -2.07 -15.31 23.46
C ASP A 39 -3.15 -14.64 22.57
N LEU A 40 -2.73 -14.07 21.43
CA LEU A 40 -3.67 -13.66 20.39
C LEU A 40 -3.73 -14.74 19.30
N PRO A 41 -4.93 -15.24 18.94
CA PRO A 41 -5.07 -16.27 17.91
C PRO A 41 -4.42 -15.80 16.61
N MET A 42 -3.44 -16.57 16.15
CA MET A 42 -2.71 -16.33 14.89
C MET A 42 -3.62 -16.45 13.65
N ASP A 43 -4.88 -16.86 13.84
CA ASP A 43 -5.88 -17.14 12.82
C ASP A 43 -6.58 -15.91 12.23
N LEU A 44 -6.21 -14.68 12.65
CA LEU A 44 -6.79 -13.43 12.13
C LEU A 44 -5.92 -12.70 11.09
N TRP A 45 -4.75 -13.25 10.76
CA TRP A 45 -3.84 -12.61 9.80
C TRP A 45 -3.77 -13.46 8.53
N PRO A 46 -4.08 -12.90 7.35
CA PRO A 46 -4.04 -13.65 6.11
C PRO A 46 -2.62 -14.17 5.90
N SER A 47 -2.52 -15.50 5.77
CA SER A 47 -1.34 -16.33 5.53
C SER A 47 -0.09 -15.59 5.07
N PHE A 48 0.89 -15.42 5.96
CA PHE A 48 2.24 -14.94 5.66
C PHE A 48 3.10 -16.02 4.96
N THR A 49 2.53 -16.69 3.97
CA THR A 49 3.29 -17.53 3.03
C THR A 49 3.53 -16.74 1.75
N THR A 50 4.04 -15.52 1.88
CA THR A 50 4.74 -14.86 0.78
C THR A 50 6.21 -15.27 0.89
N SER A 51 6.86 -15.55 -0.23
CA SER A 51 8.32 -15.74 -0.27
C SER A 51 9.00 -14.60 0.52
N SER A 52 10.11 -14.90 1.21
CA SER A 52 10.78 -13.96 2.13
C SER A 52 11.13 -12.60 1.52
N GLU A 53 11.14 -12.48 0.19
CA GLU A 53 11.48 -11.28 -0.57
C GLU A 53 10.39 -10.19 -0.50
N ASP A 54 9.10 -10.55 -0.48
CA ASP A 54 8.00 -9.57 -0.49
C ASP A 54 7.49 -9.20 0.91
N TYR A 55 7.99 -9.87 1.94
CA TYR A 55 7.58 -9.66 3.34
C TYR A 55 7.76 -8.21 3.77
N TYR A 56 8.96 -7.65 3.59
CA TYR A 56 9.28 -6.29 4.03
C TYR A 56 8.45 -5.23 3.29
N SER A 57 8.29 -5.38 1.98
CA SER A 57 7.46 -4.50 1.16
C SER A 57 5.99 -4.54 1.61
N THR A 58 5.45 -5.73 1.86
CA THR A 58 4.08 -5.91 2.35
C THR A 58 3.87 -5.23 3.70
N VAL A 59 4.76 -5.46 4.66
CA VAL A 59 4.67 -4.85 6.00
C VAL A 59 4.80 -3.33 5.92
N ALA A 60 5.72 -2.81 5.09
CA ALA A 60 5.91 -1.37 4.90
C ALA A 60 4.67 -0.73 4.27
N ILE A 61 4.14 -1.29 3.18
CA ILE A 61 2.92 -0.80 2.52
C ILE A 61 1.75 -0.79 3.49
N ASN A 62 1.52 -1.88 4.24
CA ASN A 62 0.43 -1.95 5.21
C ASN A 62 0.54 -0.89 6.30
N SER A 63 1.74 -0.66 6.82
CA SER A 63 2.00 0.36 7.84
C SER A 63 1.79 1.77 7.29
N LEU A 64 2.28 2.04 6.09
CA LEU A 64 2.09 3.32 5.41
C LEU A 64 0.61 3.61 5.15
N MET A 65 -0.16 2.61 4.68
CA MET A 65 -1.59 2.77 4.45
C MET A 65 -2.36 3.04 5.75
N ARG A 66 -1.94 2.45 6.89
CA ARG A 66 -2.55 2.75 8.18
C ARG A 66 -2.37 4.21 8.58
N VAL A 67 -1.16 4.76 8.40
CA VAL A 67 -0.88 6.19 8.67
C VAL A 67 -1.66 7.08 7.72
N LEU A 68 -1.73 6.70 6.44
CA LEU A 68 -2.39 7.48 5.40
C LEU A 68 -3.91 7.60 5.61
N ARG A 69 -4.54 6.57 6.22
CA ARG A 69 -5.97 6.57 6.56
C ARG A 69 -6.29 7.33 7.84
N ASP A 70 -5.30 7.71 8.65
CA ASP A 70 -5.51 8.45 9.89
C ASP A 70 -5.46 9.96 9.64
N PRO A 71 -6.59 10.69 9.74
CA PRO A 71 -6.63 12.14 9.50
C PRO A 71 -5.85 12.93 10.56
N SER A 72 -5.63 12.39 11.75
CA SER A 72 -4.84 13.05 12.80
C SER A 72 -3.34 13.15 12.43
N LEU A 73 -2.89 12.33 11.48
CA LEU A 73 -1.51 12.28 10.98
C LEU A 73 -1.34 12.99 9.63
N SER A 74 -2.26 13.90 9.26
CA SER A 74 -2.28 14.60 7.96
C SER A 74 -0.95 15.28 7.59
N SER A 75 -0.22 15.81 8.57
CA SER A 75 1.11 16.42 8.37
C SER A 75 2.16 15.44 7.81
N TYR A 76 1.94 14.13 7.94
CA TYR A 76 2.81 13.08 7.41
C TYR A 76 2.34 12.51 6.07
N HIS A 77 1.09 12.76 5.65
CA HIS A 77 0.50 12.11 4.47
C HIS A 77 1.32 12.31 3.20
N GLN A 78 1.84 13.53 2.97
CA GLN A 78 2.71 13.81 1.82
C GLN A 78 3.98 12.93 1.82
N LYS A 79 4.61 12.74 2.99
CA LYS A 79 5.79 11.88 3.14
C LYS A 79 5.44 10.42 2.92
N VAL A 80 4.32 9.96 3.48
CA VAL A 80 3.82 8.59 3.36
C VAL A 80 3.53 8.22 1.91
N VAL A 81 2.82 9.08 1.17
CA VAL A 81 2.56 8.87 -0.27
C VAL A 81 3.88 8.87 -1.05
N GLY A 82 4.82 9.75 -0.72
CA GLY A 82 6.16 9.76 -1.31
C GLY A 82 6.91 8.44 -1.12
N SER A 83 6.92 7.90 0.10
CA SER A 83 7.54 6.62 0.45
C SER A 83 6.85 5.43 -0.22
N LEU A 84 5.52 5.44 -0.27
CA LEU A 84 4.73 4.40 -0.93
C LEU A 84 5.08 4.31 -2.42
N LEU A 85 5.14 5.45 -3.11
CA LEU A 85 5.53 5.50 -4.52
C LEU A 85 7.00 5.13 -4.74
N PHE A 86 7.89 5.43 -3.78
CA PHE A 86 9.28 4.98 -3.85
C PHE A 86 9.37 3.46 -3.81
N ILE A 87 8.63 2.81 -2.89
CA ILE A 87 8.56 1.34 -2.82
C ILE A 87 8.03 0.78 -4.15
N PHE A 88 6.92 1.30 -4.66
CA PHE A 88 6.36 0.84 -5.93
C PHE A 88 7.32 1.02 -7.10
N LYS A 89 8.08 2.12 -7.14
CA LYS A 89 9.13 2.33 -8.14
C LYS A 89 10.22 1.27 -8.06
N SER A 90 10.67 0.93 -6.85
CA SER A 90 11.69 -0.10 -6.63
C SER A 90 11.19 -1.51 -6.99
N MET A 91 9.91 -1.80 -6.77
CA MET A 91 9.31 -3.09 -7.11
C MET A 91 8.96 -3.23 -8.60
N GLY A 92 8.81 -2.12 -9.33
CA GLY A 92 8.32 -2.15 -10.71
C GLY A 92 6.94 -2.82 -10.80
N LEU A 93 6.77 -3.79 -11.70
CA LEU A 93 5.49 -4.51 -11.86
C LEU A 93 5.14 -5.41 -10.66
N GLY A 94 6.09 -5.69 -9.76
CA GLY A 94 5.80 -6.40 -8.50
C GLY A 94 4.82 -5.66 -7.58
N CYS A 95 4.56 -4.36 -7.81
CA CYS A 95 3.57 -3.62 -7.03
C CYS A 95 2.10 -3.88 -7.46
N VAL A 96 1.86 -4.50 -8.62
CA VAL A 96 0.51 -4.71 -9.17
C VAL A 96 -0.47 -5.39 -8.20
N PRO A 97 -0.09 -6.44 -7.45
CA PRO A 97 -0.98 -7.07 -6.46
C PRO A 97 -1.46 -6.14 -5.34
N TYR A 98 -0.70 -5.08 -5.04
CA TYR A 98 -1.01 -4.13 -3.97
C TYR A 98 -1.95 -3.00 -4.43
N LEU A 99 -2.09 -2.78 -5.74
CA LEU A 99 -2.89 -1.68 -6.30
C LEU A 99 -4.35 -1.73 -5.87
N GLN A 100 -4.94 -2.93 -5.85
CA GLN A 100 -6.35 -3.12 -5.45
C GLN A 100 -6.60 -2.68 -4.01
N LYS A 101 -5.57 -2.70 -3.16
CA LYS A 101 -5.64 -2.26 -1.77
C LYS A 101 -5.37 -0.76 -1.62
N VAL A 102 -4.47 -0.21 -2.43
CA VAL A 102 -3.93 1.15 -2.27
C VAL A 102 -4.71 2.21 -3.05
N LEU A 103 -5.10 1.91 -4.28
CA LEU A 103 -5.73 2.89 -5.17
C LEU A 103 -7.06 3.43 -4.63
N PRO A 104 -7.98 2.62 -4.07
CA PRO A 104 -9.25 3.13 -3.55
C PRO A 104 -9.05 4.19 -2.46
N ASP A 105 -8.12 3.96 -1.52
CA ASP A 105 -7.79 4.93 -0.48
C ASP A 105 -7.17 6.21 -1.07
N LEU A 106 -6.24 6.08 -2.03
CA LEU A 106 -5.63 7.25 -2.68
C LEU A 106 -6.69 8.11 -3.38
N PHE A 107 -7.64 7.50 -4.09
CA PHE A 107 -8.72 8.23 -4.76
C PHE A 107 -9.63 8.94 -3.76
N GLN A 108 -9.92 8.31 -2.62
CA GLN A 108 -10.70 8.95 -1.57
C GLN A 108 -9.96 10.15 -0.97
N ILE A 109 -8.66 10.01 -0.69
CA ILE A 109 -7.86 11.08 -0.07
C ILE A 109 -7.74 12.28 -0.99
N VAL A 110 -7.51 12.08 -2.30
CA VAL A 110 -7.45 13.17 -3.28
C VAL A 110 -8.72 14.03 -3.26
N ARG A 111 -9.87 13.41 -3.00
CA ARG A 111 -11.17 14.11 -2.94
C ARG A 111 -11.39 14.90 -1.65
N SER A 112 -10.75 14.50 -0.55
CA SER A 112 -11.00 15.09 0.77
C SER A 112 -9.85 15.93 1.33
N CYS A 113 -8.66 15.87 0.75
CA CYS A 113 -7.49 16.60 1.27
C CYS A 113 -7.43 18.07 0.80
N ASP A 114 -6.50 18.81 1.40
CA ASP A 114 -6.16 20.17 0.95
C ASP A 114 -5.54 20.17 -0.45
N ASP A 115 -5.54 21.34 -1.10
CA ASP A 115 -5.12 21.46 -2.50
C ASP A 115 -3.64 21.14 -2.73
N ASN A 116 -2.75 21.41 -1.76
CA ASN A 116 -1.33 21.10 -1.92
C ASN A 116 -1.10 19.58 -1.92
N LEU A 117 -1.72 18.88 -0.97
CA LEU A 117 -1.64 17.42 -0.91
C LEU A 117 -2.34 16.79 -2.13
N LYS A 118 -3.47 17.36 -2.57
CA LYS A 118 -4.22 16.93 -3.76
C LYS A 118 -3.36 16.99 -5.02
N GLU A 119 -2.69 18.12 -5.26
CA GLU A 119 -1.75 18.28 -6.38
C GLU A 119 -0.62 17.25 -6.31
N PHE A 120 -0.04 17.05 -5.11
CA PHE A 120 1.04 16.10 -4.91
C PHE A 120 0.62 14.65 -5.18
N ILE A 121 -0.52 14.21 -4.63
CA ILE A 121 -1.02 12.85 -4.84
C ILE A 121 -1.39 12.64 -6.31
N THR A 122 -2.02 13.62 -6.96
CA THR A 122 -2.35 13.55 -8.39
C THR A 122 -1.09 13.36 -9.25
N TRP A 123 -0.02 14.09 -8.94
CA TRP A 123 1.27 13.88 -9.62
C TRP A 123 1.80 12.46 -9.39
N LYS A 124 1.73 11.98 -8.15
CA LYS A 124 2.18 10.64 -7.76
C LYS A 124 1.34 9.54 -8.42
N LEU A 125 0.05 9.76 -8.66
CA LEU A 125 -0.78 8.87 -9.47
C LEU A 125 -0.26 8.77 -10.91
N GLY A 126 0.11 9.89 -11.54
CA GLY A 126 0.74 9.85 -12.87
C GLY A 126 2.02 9.00 -12.87
N THR A 127 2.87 9.18 -11.86
CA THR A 127 4.05 8.32 -11.69
C THR A 127 3.69 6.84 -11.48
N LEU A 128 2.61 6.54 -10.75
CA LEU A 128 2.15 5.16 -10.58
C LEU A 128 1.71 4.54 -11.91
N VAL A 129 0.93 5.28 -12.69
CA VAL A 129 0.47 4.85 -14.03
C VAL A 129 1.66 4.49 -14.92
N SER A 130 2.74 5.27 -14.89
CA SER A 130 3.94 5.00 -15.69
C SER A 130 4.68 3.72 -15.28
N ILE A 131 4.60 3.34 -13.99
CA ILE A 131 5.16 2.09 -13.46
C ILE A 131 4.31 0.90 -13.90
N VAL A 132 3.00 0.96 -13.69
CA VAL A 132 2.09 -0.20 -13.85
C VAL A 132 1.62 -0.40 -15.30
N ARG A 133 1.73 0.62 -16.15
CA ARG A 133 1.40 0.59 -17.58
C ARG A 133 0.00 0.01 -17.82
N GLN A 134 -0.10 -1.03 -18.66
CA GLN A 134 -1.35 -1.67 -19.07
C GLN A 134 -2.14 -2.27 -17.89
N HIS A 135 -1.52 -2.51 -16.73
CA HIS A 135 -2.24 -2.99 -15.55
C HIS A 135 -3.20 -1.95 -14.95
N ILE A 136 -3.11 -0.68 -15.37
CA ILE A 136 -4.03 0.36 -14.91
C ILE A 136 -5.45 0.20 -15.44
N ARG A 137 -5.66 -0.58 -16.52
CA ARG A 137 -6.97 -0.76 -17.19
C ARG A 137 -8.10 -1.10 -16.22
N LYS A 138 -7.83 -1.95 -15.22
CA LYS A 138 -8.81 -2.35 -14.20
C LYS A 138 -9.34 -1.18 -13.37
N TYR A 139 -8.53 -0.13 -13.18
CA TYR A 139 -8.83 1.05 -12.38
C TYR A 139 -9.15 2.29 -13.24
N LEU A 140 -9.19 2.11 -14.57
CA LEU A 140 -9.39 3.20 -15.50
C LEU A 140 -10.72 3.93 -15.28
N PRO A 141 -11.88 3.27 -15.05
CA PRO A 141 -13.14 3.97 -14.81
C PRO A 141 -13.04 4.96 -13.64
N ASP A 142 -12.50 4.53 -12.51
CA ASP A 142 -12.34 5.36 -11.32
C ASP A 142 -11.37 6.51 -11.55
N LEU A 143 -10.29 6.27 -12.31
CA LEU A 143 -9.34 7.31 -12.70
C LEU A 143 -9.97 8.36 -13.62
N LEU A 144 -10.78 7.95 -14.59
CA LEU A 144 -11.47 8.88 -15.49
C LEU A 144 -12.44 9.76 -14.71
N THR A 145 -13.20 9.18 -13.79
CA THR A 145 -14.07 9.94 -12.88
C THR A 145 -13.24 10.93 -12.06
N LEU A 146 -12.13 10.50 -11.46
CA LEU A 146 -11.26 11.38 -10.68
C LEU A 146 -10.69 12.53 -11.54
N ILE A 147 -10.27 12.25 -12.77
CA ILE A 147 -9.76 13.26 -13.70
C ILE A 147 -10.82 14.32 -14.00
N SER A 148 -12.06 13.92 -14.25
CA SER A 148 -13.17 14.85 -14.50
C SER A 148 -13.45 15.78 -13.31
N GLU A 149 -13.42 15.24 -12.08
CA GLU A 149 -13.58 16.00 -10.85
C GLU A 149 -12.42 17.01 -10.63
N LEU A 150 -11.20 16.58 -10.93
CA LEU A 150 -10.02 17.44 -10.82
C LEU A 150 -10.07 18.57 -11.83
N TRP A 151 -10.47 18.32 -13.08
CA TRP A 151 -10.65 19.37 -14.08
C TRP A 151 -11.59 20.48 -13.63
N ALA A 152 -12.74 20.11 -13.05
CA ALA A 152 -13.71 21.07 -12.49
C ALA A 152 -13.14 21.85 -11.29
N SER A 153 -12.23 21.25 -10.52
CA SER A 153 -11.58 21.90 -9.38
C SER A 153 -10.51 22.92 -9.81
N PHE A 154 -9.85 22.70 -10.95
CA PHE A 154 -8.79 23.57 -11.49
C PHE A 154 -9.31 24.70 -12.41
N SER A 155 -10.61 24.74 -12.73
CA SER A 155 -11.19 25.77 -13.62
C SER A 155 -11.42 27.14 -12.96
N LEU A 156 -11.03 27.33 -11.70
CA LEU A 156 -11.07 28.61 -10.97
C LEU A 156 -9.72 29.36 -11.09
N PRO A 157 -9.69 30.70 -11.02
CA PRO A 157 -8.71 31.50 -11.77
C PRO A 157 -7.25 31.28 -11.33
N ALA A 158 -6.49 30.67 -12.25
CA ALA A 158 -5.08 30.80 -12.67
C ALA A 158 -3.98 31.44 -11.76
N GLY A 159 -4.20 31.65 -10.47
CA GLY A 159 -3.27 32.37 -9.59
C GLY A 159 -2.08 31.56 -9.08
N LYS A 160 -2.13 30.23 -9.15
CA LYS A 160 -1.09 29.34 -8.61
C LYS A 160 -0.78 28.20 -9.57
N ARG A 161 -0.20 28.52 -10.72
CA ARG A 161 0.39 27.48 -11.58
C ARG A 161 1.66 26.97 -10.89
N SER A 162 1.62 25.74 -10.42
CA SER A 162 2.81 25.06 -9.90
C SER A 162 3.91 25.00 -10.97
N VAL A 163 5.17 25.20 -10.60
CA VAL A 163 6.34 25.22 -11.51
C VAL A 163 6.47 23.90 -12.31
N ARG A 164 5.88 22.81 -11.81
CA ARG A 164 5.92 21.47 -12.42
C ARG A 164 4.83 21.23 -13.49
N GLY A 165 3.98 22.21 -13.78
CA GLY A 165 2.81 22.04 -14.65
C GLY A 165 1.59 21.54 -13.89
N LEU A 166 0.51 21.24 -14.61
CA LEU A 166 -0.76 20.78 -14.04
C LEU A 166 -0.68 19.27 -13.72
N PRO A 167 -0.85 18.83 -12.46
CA PRO A 167 -0.78 17.41 -12.09
C PRO A 167 -1.74 16.52 -12.88
N VAL A 168 -2.92 17.05 -13.23
CA VAL A 168 -3.92 16.35 -14.05
C VAL A 168 -3.39 16.08 -15.47
N LEU A 169 -2.72 17.06 -16.09
CA LEU A 169 -2.10 16.86 -17.40
C LEU A 169 -1.02 15.78 -17.36
N HIS A 170 -0.19 15.78 -16.30
CA HIS A 170 0.80 14.72 -16.12
C HIS A 170 0.14 13.34 -16.01
N LEU A 171 -0.93 13.21 -15.22
CA LEU A 171 -1.68 11.96 -15.11
C LEU A 171 -2.25 11.51 -16.47
N VAL A 172 -2.85 12.43 -17.22
CA VAL A 172 -3.41 12.16 -18.56
C VAL A 172 -2.32 11.74 -19.55
N GLU A 173 -1.18 12.42 -19.54
CA GLU A 173 -0.01 12.07 -20.36
C GLU A 173 0.45 10.64 -20.06
N GLN A 174 0.61 10.28 -18.78
CA GLN A 174 1.03 8.94 -18.40
C GLN A 174 -0.02 7.88 -18.76
N LEU A 175 -1.31 8.22 -18.70
CA LEU A 175 -2.39 7.34 -19.18
C LEU A 175 -2.33 7.12 -20.69
N CYS A 176 -2.06 8.17 -21.48
CA CYS A 176 -1.88 8.07 -22.92
C CYS A 176 -0.75 7.09 -23.27
N VAL A 177 0.40 7.24 -22.62
CA VAL A 177 1.54 6.34 -22.81
C VAL A 177 1.23 4.92 -22.33
N ALA A 178 0.51 4.77 -21.20
CA ALA A 178 0.20 3.48 -20.62
C ALA A 178 -0.83 2.66 -21.40
N LEU A 179 -1.80 3.30 -22.05
CA LEU A 179 -2.89 2.65 -22.79
C LEU A 179 -2.67 2.58 -24.31
N ASN A 180 -1.82 3.45 -24.86
CA ASN A 180 -1.53 3.55 -26.30
C ASN A 180 -2.81 3.72 -27.14
N ASP A 181 -3.09 2.85 -28.12
CA ASP A 181 -4.23 3.01 -29.04
C ASP A 181 -5.60 3.00 -28.34
N GLU A 182 -5.72 2.30 -27.21
CA GLU A 182 -6.95 2.26 -26.40
C GLU A 182 -7.24 3.60 -25.72
N PHE A 183 -6.26 4.48 -25.57
CA PHE A 183 -6.49 5.81 -25.03
C PHE A 183 -7.51 6.60 -25.87
N ARG A 184 -7.53 6.37 -27.20
CA ARG A 184 -8.41 7.08 -28.13
C ARG A 184 -9.89 6.88 -27.83
N THR A 185 -10.28 5.70 -27.35
CA THR A 185 -11.69 5.41 -27.00
C THR A 185 -12.14 6.12 -25.73
N HIS A 186 -11.19 6.57 -24.90
CA HIS A 186 -11.46 7.26 -23.63
C HIS A 186 -11.28 8.78 -23.72
N LEU A 187 -10.76 9.31 -24.83
CA LEU A 187 -10.57 10.75 -25.05
C LEU A 187 -11.79 11.62 -24.70
N PRO A 188 -13.02 11.28 -25.11
CA PRO A 188 -14.19 12.10 -24.79
C PRO A 188 -14.46 12.24 -23.28
N ALA A 189 -14.06 11.25 -22.47
CA ALA A 189 -14.23 11.26 -21.02
C ALA A 189 -13.07 11.96 -20.28
N ILE A 190 -11.92 12.12 -20.93
CA ILE A 190 -10.70 12.68 -20.34
C ILE A 190 -10.62 14.19 -20.55
N LEU A 191 -11.11 14.66 -21.70
CA LEU A 191 -11.05 16.07 -22.05
C LEU A 191 -12.06 16.86 -21.20
N PRO A 192 -11.65 18.00 -20.63
CA PRO A 192 -12.59 18.90 -19.96
C PRO A 192 -13.66 19.35 -20.95
N CYS A 193 -14.93 19.24 -20.54
CA CYS A 193 -16.07 19.76 -21.30
C CYS A 193 -16.15 21.28 -21.23
#